data_AF-A0AA38FVZ9-F1
#
_entry.id   AF-A0AA38FVZ9-F1
#
_cell.length_a   1.000
_cell.length_b   1.000
_cell.length_c   1.000
_cell.angle_alpha   90.00
_cell.angle_beta   90.00
_cell.angle_gamma   90.00
#
_symmetry.space_group_name_H-M   'P 1'
#
loop_
_entity.id
_entity.type
_entity.pdbx_description
1 polymer ?
#
loop_
_entity_poly.entity_id
_entity_poly.type
_entity_poly.pdbx_seq_one_letter_code
_entity_poly.pdbx_strand_id
1 'polypeptide(L)'
;ADELSKILLEACRTKQTVEMQDLFLRSTMDSICKVGFGLEMNSLSKSNSGPEASFTRAFDTASSMVLWRYLDIFWKFKRYFNIGSEAIMKESIKTVDDFVYKIIRRRRQEISAQNSNEKTDILSRFIGLSEKEPEKLSDKYLRDILLNFMIAGRDTTAGTLSWFFFLLCKNPGVEEKLLQEIHDVVMEKECGSLQESISMFSQCLTHRVLDKMHYLHASLSETLRLYPAVPVDAKHVDSDDILPDGYRMKKGDLVNYVPYSMGRMEYLWGVDAKEFRPERWLENGIFQPQSPFKFTAFQ
;
A
#
# COMPACT_ATOMS: atom_id res chain seq x y z
N ALA A 1 -1.84 4.30 -13.89
CA ALA A 1 -0.55 4.59 -14.53
C ALA A 1 -0.69 5.82 -15.44
N ASP A 2 -1.47 5.75 -16.53
CA ASP A 2 -1.55 6.81 -17.54
C ASP A 2 -1.94 8.19 -17.01
N GLU A 3 -2.84 8.26 -16.03
CA GLU A 3 -3.28 9.53 -15.43
C GLU A 3 -2.20 10.19 -14.57
N LEU A 4 -1.52 9.41 -13.72
CA LEU A 4 -0.39 9.88 -12.93
C LEU A 4 0.73 10.41 -13.85
N SER A 5 1.05 9.66 -14.91
CA SER A 5 2.05 10.08 -15.89
C SER A 5 1.69 11.40 -16.56
N LYS A 6 0.42 11.61 -16.92
CA LYS A 6 -0.05 12.90 -17.49
C LYS A 6 0.16 14.07 -16.52
N ILE A 7 -0.17 13.88 -15.24
CA ILE A 7 0.02 14.92 -14.20
C ILE A 7 1.51 15.27 -14.08
N LEU A 8 2.38 14.26 -14.04
CA LEU A 8 3.83 14.46 -13.92
C LEU A 8 4.44 15.12 -15.16
N LEU A 9 3.98 14.75 -16.37
CA LEU A 9 4.41 15.39 -17.62
C LEU A 9 4.02 16.85 -17.68
N GLU A 10 2.80 17.20 -17.26
CA GLU A 10 2.36 18.58 -17.23
C GLU A 10 3.13 19.41 -16.20
N ALA A 11 3.38 18.84 -15.02
CA ALA A 11 4.23 19.48 -14.01
C ALA A 11 5.67 19.69 -14.52
N CYS A 12 6.23 18.73 -15.25
CA CYS A 12 7.54 18.86 -15.89
C CYS A 12 7.54 19.97 -16.94
N ARG A 13 6.52 20.03 -17.80
CA ARG A 13 6.37 21.05 -18.85
C ARG A 13 6.24 22.46 -18.27
N THR A 14 5.53 22.59 -17.16
CA THR A 14 5.28 23.86 -16.46
C THR A 14 6.31 24.18 -15.39
N LYS A 15 7.31 23.30 -15.18
CA LYS A 15 8.35 23.40 -14.13
C LYS A 15 7.77 23.60 -12.72
N GLN A 16 6.66 22.93 -12.43
CA GLN A 16 6.01 22.99 -11.12
C GLN A 16 6.58 21.94 -10.17
N THR A 17 6.68 22.31 -8.88
CA THR A 17 7.00 21.35 -7.82
C THR A 17 5.75 20.59 -7.44
N VAL A 18 5.88 19.28 -7.24
CA VAL A 18 4.76 18.36 -6.96
C VAL A 18 5.03 17.59 -5.68
N GLU A 19 4.01 17.46 -4.85
CA GLU A 19 4.05 16.61 -3.67
C GLU A 19 3.81 15.13 -4.09
N MET A 20 4.91 14.40 -4.30
CA MET A 20 4.85 13.01 -4.78
C MET A 20 4.09 12.07 -3.84
N GLN A 21 4.14 12.31 -2.53
CA GLN A 21 3.44 11.49 -1.54
C GLN A 21 1.92 11.57 -1.68
N ASP A 22 1.35 12.76 -1.86
CA ASP A 22 -0.09 12.94 -2.12
C ASP A 22 -0.50 12.21 -3.41
N LEU A 23 0.29 12.35 -4.48
CA LEU A 23 0.01 11.67 -5.74
C LEU A 23 0.04 10.15 -5.60
N PHE A 24 0.99 9.59 -4.86
CA PHE A 24 1.03 8.15 -4.60
C PHE A 24 -0.13 7.68 -3.71
N LEU A 25 -0.53 8.45 -2.69
CA LEU A 25 -1.71 8.14 -1.87
C LEU A 25 -2.99 8.10 -2.71
N ARG A 26 -3.15 9.04 -3.65
CA ARG A 26 -4.32 9.09 -4.55
C ARG A 26 -4.26 7.98 -5.59
N SER A 27 -3.10 7.74 -6.19
CA SER A 27 -2.93 6.68 -7.19
C SER A 27 -3.10 5.28 -6.62
N THR A 28 -2.62 5.03 -5.40
CA THR A 28 -2.76 3.72 -4.74
C THR A 28 -4.19 3.48 -4.26
N MET A 29 -4.89 4.52 -3.81
CA MET A 29 -6.33 4.46 -3.52
C MET A 29 -7.12 4.05 -4.78
N ASP A 30 -6.85 4.68 -5.92
CA ASP A 30 -7.51 4.34 -7.18
C ASP A 30 -7.19 2.90 -7.61
N SER A 31 -5.93 2.47 -7.44
CA SER A 31 -5.50 1.11 -7.79
C SER A 31 -6.17 0.04 -6.93
N ILE A 32 -6.18 0.19 -5.60
CA ILE A 32 -6.79 -0.80 -4.70
C ILE A 32 -8.31 -0.85 -4.88
N CYS A 33 -8.96 0.29 -5.09
CA CYS A 33 -10.39 0.33 -5.36
C CYS A 33 -10.75 -0.34 -6.69
N LYS A 34 -9.94 -0.14 -7.73
CA LYS A 34 -10.16 -0.75 -9.05
C LYS A 34 -9.90 -2.26 -9.04
N VAL A 35 -8.77 -2.70 -8.51
CA VAL A 35 -8.38 -4.12 -8.49
C VAL A 35 -9.19 -4.90 -7.46
N GLY A 36 -9.33 -4.35 -6.25
CA GLY A 36 -10.02 -5.02 -5.15
C GLY A 36 -11.52 -5.05 -5.36
N PHE A 37 -12.12 -3.96 -5.83
CA PHE A 37 -13.58 -3.77 -5.75
C PHE A 37 -14.25 -3.47 -7.09
N GLY A 38 -13.48 -3.36 -8.17
CA GLY A 38 -13.99 -3.01 -9.50
C GLY A 38 -14.46 -1.56 -9.61
N LEU A 39 -13.99 -0.65 -8.74
CA LEU A 39 -14.51 0.72 -8.64
C LEU A 39 -13.47 1.73 -9.10
N GLU A 40 -13.89 2.64 -9.98
CA GLU A 40 -13.09 3.80 -10.36
C GLU A 40 -13.44 4.98 -9.45
N MET A 41 -12.57 5.25 -8.48
CA MET A 41 -12.66 6.40 -7.58
C MET A 41 -12.33 7.71 -8.30
N ASN A 42 -11.38 7.67 -9.23
CA ASN A 42 -10.87 8.82 -9.98
C ASN A 42 -10.34 9.91 -9.03
N SER A 43 -9.61 9.50 -8.00
CA SER A 43 -9.03 10.37 -6.98
C SER A 43 -7.95 11.28 -7.57
N LEU A 44 -7.29 10.87 -8.66
CA LEU A 44 -6.28 11.67 -9.36
C LEU A 44 -6.86 12.82 -10.21
N SER A 45 -8.03 12.66 -10.83
CA SER A 45 -8.65 13.67 -11.73
C SER A 45 -9.58 14.64 -11.03
N LYS A 46 -10.28 14.20 -9.99
CA LYS A 46 -11.32 15.02 -9.37
C LYS A 46 -10.70 16.05 -8.42
N SER A 47 -11.10 17.30 -8.62
CA SER A 47 -10.92 18.41 -7.67
C SER A 47 -11.34 17.96 -6.26
N ASN A 48 -10.75 18.57 -5.21
CA ASN A 48 -10.96 18.29 -3.77
C ASN A 48 -12.44 18.39 -3.27
N SER A 49 -13.39 18.54 -4.17
CA SER A 49 -14.83 18.63 -3.97
C SER A 49 -15.53 17.34 -4.44
N GLY A 50 -16.18 16.63 -3.53
CA GLY A 50 -17.02 15.46 -3.85
C GLY A 50 -17.13 14.45 -2.70
N PRO A 51 -18.02 13.46 -2.82
CA PRO A 51 -18.15 12.36 -1.87
C PRO A 51 -16.85 11.58 -1.63
N GLU A 52 -16.04 11.40 -2.68
CA GLU A 52 -14.75 10.70 -2.64
C GLU A 52 -13.72 11.48 -1.84
N ALA A 53 -13.63 12.81 -2.03
CA ALA A 53 -12.75 13.66 -1.23
C ALA A 53 -13.19 13.74 0.24
N SER A 54 -14.51 13.73 0.50
CA SER A 54 -15.04 13.64 1.86
C SER A 54 -14.70 12.30 2.52
N PHE A 55 -14.79 11.21 1.77
CA PHE A 55 -14.39 9.88 2.21
C PHE A 55 -12.90 9.84 2.57
N THR A 56 -12.01 10.30 1.69
CA THR A 56 -10.56 10.30 1.94
C THR A 56 -10.20 11.10 3.19
N ARG A 57 -10.76 12.32 3.35
CA ARG A 57 -10.53 13.13 4.56
C ARG A 57 -11.05 12.45 5.83
N ALA A 58 -12.24 11.86 5.79
CA ALA A 58 -12.81 11.15 6.92
C ALA A 58 -11.98 9.90 7.26
N PHE A 59 -11.49 9.19 6.25
CA PHE A 59 -10.63 8.02 6.42
C PHE A 59 -9.28 8.38 7.06
N ASP A 60 -8.61 9.44 6.59
CA ASP A 60 -7.34 9.91 7.15
C ASP A 60 -7.51 10.43 8.59
N THR A 61 -8.63 11.14 8.84
CA THR A 61 -9.01 11.59 10.18
C THR A 61 -9.26 10.40 11.12
N ALA A 62 -10.01 9.40 10.68
CA ALA A 62 -10.29 8.22 11.49
C ALA A 62 -9.01 7.43 11.80
N SER A 63 -8.14 7.24 10.81
CA SER A 63 -6.89 6.51 10.96
C SER A 63 -5.92 7.20 11.94
N SER A 64 -5.76 8.52 11.82
CA SER A 64 -4.93 9.30 12.76
C SER A 64 -5.50 9.28 14.18
N MET A 65 -6.83 9.31 14.35
CA MET A 65 -7.47 9.25 15.67
C MET A 65 -7.29 7.90 16.36
N VAL A 66 -7.22 6.80 15.61
CA VAL A 66 -6.90 5.48 16.20
C VAL A 66 -5.53 5.51 16.88
N LEU A 67 -4.53 6.14 16.26
CA LEU A 67 -3.20 6.29 16.87
C LEU A 67 -3.25 7.19 18.11
N TRP A 68 -4.03 8.27 18.09
CA TRP A 68 -4.19 9.16 19.24
C TRP A 68 -4.77 8.46 20.48
N ARG A 69 -5.55 7.39 20.33
CA ARG A 69 -6.09 6.62 21.47
C ARG A 69 -5.00 5.94 22.31
N TYR A 70 -3.83 5.64 21.74
CA TYR A 70 -2.71 5.10 22.51
C TYR A 70 -2.13 6.13 23.48
N LEU A 71 -2.27 7.42 23.18
CA LEU A 71 -1.78 8.52 24.03
C LEU A 71 -2.87 9.08 24.94
N ASP A 72 -4.12 9.10 24.47
CA ASP A 72 -5.26 9.67 25.20
C ASP A 72 -5.95 8.66 26.11
N ILE A 73 -5.46 8.49 27.33
CA ILE A 73 -6.06 7.55 28.32
C ILE A 73 -7.55 7.79 28.61
N PHE A 74 -8.07 9.00 28.32
CA PHE A 74 -9.48 9.37 28.53
C PHE A 74 -10.36 9.16 27.30
N TRP A 75 -9.85 8.54 26.23
CA TRP A 75 -10.61 8.36 24.98
C TRP A 75 -11.95 7.63 25.21
N LYS A 76 -12.01 6.65 26.12
CA LYS A 76 -13.28 5.94 26.45
C LYS A 76 -14.33 6.88 27.04
N PHE A 77 -13.91 7.80 27.91
CA PHE A 77 -14.79 8.81 28.49
C PHE A 77 -15.28 9.79 27.40
N LYS A 78 -14.36 10.30 26.57
CA LYS A 78 -14.71 11.17 25.44
C LYS A 78 -15.67 10.50 24.46
N ARG A 79 -15.51 9.20 24.22
CA ARG A 79 -16.41 8.39 23.39
C ARG A 79 -17.80 8.29 24.01
N TYR A 80 -17.88 8.02 25.31
CA TYR A 80 -19.16 7.89 26.01
C TYR A 80 -19.99 9.17 25.92
N PHE A 81 -19.36 10.33 26.15
CA PHE A 81 -20.02 11.64 26.05
C PHE A 81 -20.10 12.20 24.63
N ASN A 82 -19.50 11.52 23.64
CA ASN A 82 -19.41 11.98 22.26
C ASN A 82 -18.86 13.42 22.15
N ILE A 83 -17.69 13.65 22.76
CA ILE A 83 -17.03 14.97 22.80
C ILE A 83 -15.63 14.92 22.18
N GLY A 84 -15.18 16.07 21.64
CA GLY A 84 -13.83 16.26 21.13
C GLY A 84 -13.45 15.27 20.02
N SER A 85 -12.28 14.64 20.15
CA SER A 85 -11.73 13.70 19.17
C SER A 85 -12.67 12.53 18.86
N GLU A 86 -13.38 11.99 19.85
CA GLU A 86 -14.27 10.85 19.64
C GLU A 86 -15.58 11.22 18.94
N ALA A 87 -16.04 12.47 19.09
CA ALA A 87 -17.18 12.98 18.33
C ALA A 87 -16.85 13.04 16.83
N ILE A 88 -15.67 13.60 16.50
CA ILE A 88 -15.18 13.69 15.13
C ILE A 88 -14.91 12.29 14.57
N MET A 89 -14.36 11.38 15.38
CA MET A 89 -14.17 9.98 15.00
C MET A 89 -15.50 9.30 14.64
N LYS A 90 -16.56 9.54 15.42
CA LYS A 90 -17.90 8.99 15.13
C LYS A 90 -18.45 9.52 13.80
N GLU A 91 -18.32 10.81 13.54
CA GLU A 91 -18.75 11.42 12.27
C GLU A 91 -17.91 10.92 11.08
N SER A 92 -16.61 10.76 11.28
CA SER A 92 -15.69 10.23 10.28
C SER A 92 -16.03 8.79 9.93
N ILE A 93 -16.25 7.92 10.93
CA ILE A 93 -16.71 6.54 10.73
C ILE A 93 -18.03 6.52 9.97
N LYS A 94 -18.98 7.40 10.29
CA LYS A 94 -20.26 7.47 9.58
C LYS A 94 -20.06 7.78 8.09
N THR A 95 -19.22 8.77 7.77
CA THR A 95 -18.91 9.13 6.38
C THR A 95 -18.25 7.98 5.63
N VAL A 96 -17.32 7.29 6.29
CA VAL A 96 -16.66 6.10 5.77
C VAL A 96 -17.66 4.97 5.51
N ASP A 97 -18.54 4.69 6.47
CA ASP A 97 -19.56 3.65 6.39
C ASP A 97 -20.56 3.93 5.27
N ASP A 98 -21.10 5.16 5.19
CA ASP A 98 -22.05 5.56 4.16
C ASP A 98 -21.46 5.36 2.76
N PHE A 99 -20.17 5.68 2.60
CA PHE A 99 -19.44 5.48 1.35
C PHE A 99 -19.26 4.00 1.01
N VAL A 100 -18.77 3.19 1.96
CA VAL A 100 -18.51 1.76 1.75
C VAL A 100 -19.82 0.97 1.53
N TYR A 101 -20.88 1.27 2.28
CA TYR A 101 -22.18 0.63 2.05
C TYR A 101 -22.82 1.05 0.72
N LYS A 102 -22.58 2.27 0.24
CA LYS A 102 -22.99 2.68 -1.11
C LYS A 102 -22.28 1.83 -2.18
N ILE A 103 -20.99 1.57 -1.99
CA ILE A 103 -20.20 0.69 -2.85
C ILE A 103 -20.76 -0.74 -2.87
N ILE A 104 -20.97 -1.34 -1.70
CA ILE A 104 -21.49 -2.72 -1.59
C ILE A 104 -22.85 -2.83 -2.30
N ARG A 105 -23.76 -1.88 -2.05
CA ARG A 105 -25.09 -1.85 -2.69
C ARG A 105 -24.99 -1.73 -4.21
N ARG A 106 -24.16 -0.82 -4.72
CA ARG A 106 -23.92 -0.67 -6.17
C ARG A 106 -23.43 -1.98 -6.78
N ARG A 107 -22.43 -2.62 -6.15
CA ARG A 107 -21.84 -3.85 -6.69
C ARG A 107 -22.83 -5.01 -6.71
N ARG A 108 -23.66 -5.16 -5.67
CA ARG A 108 -24.76 -6.14 -5.65
C ARG A 108 -25.74 -5.93 -6.81
N GLN A 109 -26.12 -4.68 -7.09
CA GLN A 109 -27.02 -4.36 -8.19
C GLN A 109 -26.40 -4.74 -9.54
N GLU A 110 -25.13 -4.42 -9.76
CA GLU A 110 -24.40 -4.78 -10.99
C GLU A 110 -24.33 -6.30 -11.20
N ILE A 111 -24.03 -7.07 -10.14
CA ILE A 111 -23.99 -8.54 -10.19
C ILE A 111 -25.38 -9.11 -10.50
N SER A 112 -26.45 -8.55 -9.92
CA SER A 112 -27.82 -9.02 -10.19
C SER A 112 -28.31 -8.71 -11.60
N ALA A 113 -27.82 -7.62 -12.21
CA ALA A 113 -28.22 -7.16 -13.54
C ALA A 113 -27.45 -7.87 -14.67
N GLN A 114 -26.19 -8.23 -14.42
CA GLN A 114 -25.35 -8.97 -15.34
C GLN A 114 -25.38 -10.44 -14.92
N ASN A 115 -26.14 -11.30 -15.63
CA ASN A 115 -26.04 -12.77 -15.57
C ASN A 115 -24.67 -13.29 -16.07
N SER A 116 -23.58 -12.62 -15.70
CA SER A 116 -22.24 -12.78 -16.25
C SER A 116 -21.27 -13.01 -15.10
N ASN A 117 -20.72 -14.21 -15.10
CA ASN A 117 -19.73 -14.72 -14.17
C ASN A 117 -18.32 -14.17 -14.44
N GLU A 118 -18.18 -13.04 -15.14
CA GLU A 118 -17.03 -12.85 -16.03
C GLU A 118 -15.98 -11.84 -15.57
N LYS A 119 -16.13 -11.15 -14.43
CA LYS A 119 -15.02 -10.42 -13.78
C LYS A 119 -15.15 -10.44 -12.25
N THR A 120 -14.46 -11.38 -11.62
CA THR A 120 -14.54 -11.64 -10.16
C THR A 120 -13.47 -10.88 -9.39
N ASP A 121 -13.64 -9.55 -9.27
CA ASP A 121 -12.93 -8.77 -8.25
C ASP A 121 -13.18 -9.33 -6.84
N ILE A 122 -12.33 -8.95 -5.89
CA ILE A 122 -12.32 -9.49 -4.53
C ILE A 122 -13.68 -9.26 -3.84
N LEU A 123 -14.27 -8.07 -4.00
CA LEU A 123 -15.58 -7.76 -3.42
C LEU A 123 -16.69 -8.64 -4.01
N SER A 124 -16.71 -8.86 -5.32
CA SER A 124 -17.70 -9.73 -5.96
C SER A 124 -17.65 -11.16 -5.44
N ARG A 125 -16.43 -11.67 -5.16
CA ARG A 125 -16.26 -12.99 -4.52
C ARG A 125 -16.83 -13.02 -3.11
N PHE A 126 -16.58 -11.99 -2.30
CA PHE A 126 -17.12 -11.90 -0.95
C PHE A 126 -18.64 -11.72 -0.93
N ILE A 127 -19.22 -10.98 -1.87
CA ILE A 127 -20.68 -10.85 -2.02
C ILE A 127 -21.29 -12.22 -2.36
N GLY A 128 -20.72 -12.95 -3.33
CA GLY A 128 -21.23 -14.27 -3.69
C GLY A 128 -21.11 -15.31 -2.56
N LEU A 129 -20.13 -15.19 -1.68
CA LEU A 129 -20.04 -15.98 -0.45
C LEU A 129 -21.07 -15.52 0.59
N SER A 130 -21.28 -14.20 0.73
CA SER A 130 -22.24 -13.61 1.66
C SER A 130 -23.67 -14.05 1.39
N GLU A 131 -24.05 -14.19 0.12
CA GLU A 131 -25.37 -14.69 -0.27
C GLU A 131 -25.57 -16.18 0.06
N LYS A 132 -24.49 -16.98 0.11
CA LYS A 132 -24.54 -18.40 0.47
C LYS A 132 -24.55 -18.62 1.98
N GLU A 133 -23.89 -17.76 2.74
CA GLU A 133 -23.79 -17.85 4.20
C GLU A 133 -24.09 -16.50 4.89
N PRO A 134 -25.34 -15.99 4.78
CA PRO A 134 -25.69 -14.64 5.22
C PRO A 134 -25.51 -14.41 6.73
N GLU A 135 -25.61 -15.46 7.55
CA GLU A 135 -25.38 -15.38 8.99
C GLU A 135 -23.90 -15.20 9.36
N LYS A 136 -22.96 -15.64 8.51
CA LYS A 136 -21.51 -15.51 8.77
C LYS A 136 -20.90 -14.27 8.12
N LEU A 137 -21.48 -13.80 7.02
CA LEU A 137 -20.91 -12.77 6.16
C LEU A 137 -21.87 -11.59 6.00
N SER A 138 -22.14 -10.91 7.12
CA SER A 138 -22.99 -9.71 7.16
C SER A 138 -22.43 -8.54 6.32
N ASP A 139 -23.28 -7.58 5.98
CA ASP A 139 -22.86 -6.34 5.31
C ASP A 139 -21.78 -5.59 6.10
N LYS A 140 -21.83 -5.67 7.43
CA LYS A 140 -20.79 -5.13 8.31
C LYS A 140 -19.44 -5.83 8.07
N TYR A 141 -19.45 -7.16 7.94
CA TYR A 141 -18.23 -7.93 7.67
C TYR A 141 -17.64 -7.57 6.30
N LEU A 142 -18.48 -7.42 5.27
CA LEU A 142 -18.05 -6.93 3.95
C LEU A 142 -17.42 -5.53 4.05
N ARG A 143 -18.06 -4.62 4.79
CA ARG A 143 -17.54 -3.28 5.03
C ARG A 143 -16.19 -3.32 5.76
N ASP A 144 -16.03 -4.17 6.77
CA ASP A 144 -14.79 -4.31 7.52
C ASP A 144 -13.65 -4.85 6.63
N ILE A 145 -13.93 -5.83 5.77
CA ILE A 145 -12.97 -6.33 4.77
C ILE A 145 -12.54 -5.23 3.81
N LEU A 146 -13.50 -4.47 3.25
CA LEU A 146 -13.21 -3.39 2.32
C LEU A 146 -12.30 -2.34 2.95
N LEU A 147 -12.58 -1.95 4.20
CA LEU A 147 -11.71 -1.03 4.95
C LEU A 147 -10.32 -1.60 5.16
N ASN A 148 -10.21 -2.86 5.57
CA ASN A 148 -8.91 -3.51 5.78
C ASN A 148 -8.06 -3.51 4.50
N PHE A 149 -8.64 -3.83 3.34
CA PHE A 149 -7.93 -3.78 2.06
C PHE A 149 -7.52 -2.36 1.67
N MET A 150 -8.36 -1.35 1.90
CA MET A 150 -8.01 0.04 1.60
C MET A 150 -6.86 0.53 2.48
N ILE A 151 -6.90 0.28 3.79
CA ILE A 151 -5.82 0.65 4.73
C ILE A 151 -4.52 -0.08 4.34
N ALA A 152 -4.59 -1.39 4.16
CA ALA A 152 -3.41 -2.20 3.89
C ALA A 152 -2.79 -1.87 2.52
N GLY A 153 -3.59 -1.60 1.50
CA GLY A 153 -3.11 -1.41 0.13
C GLY A 153 -2.71 0.02 -0.22
N ARG A 154 -3.37 1.04 0.34
CA ARG A 154 -3.11 2.45 0.02
C ARG A 154 -1.86 2.96 0.71
N ASP A 155 -1.90 3.03 2.04
CA ASP A 155 -0.92 3.77 2.83
C ASP A 155 0.47 3.11 2.76
N THR A 156 0.53 1.78 2.80
CA THR A 156 1.80 1.04 2.77
C THR A 156 2.51 1.16 1.42
N THR A 157 1.78 0.99 0.32
CA THR A 157 2.30 1.10 -1.04
C THR A 157 2.72 2.53 -1.34
N ALA A 158 1.89 3.52 -0.97
CA ALA A 158 2.20 4.92 -1.19
C ALA A 158 3.46 5.35 -0.43
N GLY A 159 3.58 4.97 0.85
CA GLY A 159 4.76 5.23 1.65
C GLY A 159 6.03 4.59 1.07
N THR A 160 5.92 3.35 0.59
CA THR A 160 7.04 2.65 -0.06
C THR A 160 7.49 3.37 -1.34
N LEU A 161 6.53 3.78 -2.21
CA LEU A 161 6.84 4.51 -3.43
C LEU A 161 7.47 5.87 -3.14
N SER A 162 6.97 6.60 -2.14
CA SER A 162 7.57 7.88 -1.72
C SER A 162 9.04 7.70 -1.32
N TRP A 163 9.35 6.70 -0.50
CA TRP A 163 10.75 6.41 -0.11
C TRP A 163 11.58 5.91 -1.29
N PHE A 164 11.03 5.07 -2.16
CA PHE A 164 11.71 4.56 -3.35
C PHE A 164 12.20 5.72 -4.23
N PHE A 165 11.31 6.62 -4.64
CA PHE A 165 11.69 7.77 -5.47
C PHE A 165 12.62 8.73 -4.74
N PHE A 166 12.46 8.94 -3.42
CA PHE A 166 13.41 9.72 -2.63
C PHE A 166 14.82 9.11 -2.69
N LEU A 167 14.93 7.78 -2.57
CA LEU A 167 16.21 7.08 -2.63
C LEU A 167 16.82 7.09 -4.04
N LEU A 168 16.02 7.00 -5.09
CA LEU A 168 16.51 7.17 -6.46
C LEU A 168 17.14 8.55 -6.67
N CYS A 169 16.45 9.62 -6.25
CA CYS A 169 16.98 10.98 -6.31
C CYS A 169 18.29 11.16 -5.52
N LYS A 170 18.54 10.33 -4.51
CA LYS A 170 19.77 10.35 -3.71
C LYS A 170 20.88 9.44 -4.27
N ASN A 171 20.55 8.54 -5.19
CA ASN A 171 21.47 7.53 -5.72
C ASN A 171 21.39 7.48 -7.26
N PRO A 172 21.97 8.46 -7.98
CA PRO A 172 21.86 8.53 -9.44
C PRO A 172 22.38 7.30 -10.17
N GLY A 173 23.42 6.63 -9.65
CA GLY A 173 23.93 5.39 -10.24
C GLY A 173 22.96 4.20 -10.14
N VAL A 174 22.04 4.21 -9.17
CA VAL A 174 20.96 3.22 -9.09
C VAL A 174 19.86 3.58 -10.10
N GLU A 175 19.52 4.86 -10.21
CA GLU A 175 18.57 5.35 -11.21
C GLU A 175 19.01 4.99 -12.64
N GLU A 176 20.27 5.23 -12.99
CA GLU A 176 20.83 4.91 -14.30
C GLU A 176 20.70 3.42 -14.64
N LYS A 177 21.03 2.53 -13.69
CA LYS A 177 20.86 1.08 -13.85
C LYS A 177 19.40 0.65 -14.02
N LEU A 178 18.47 1.28 -13.31
CA LEU A 178 17.04 1.03 -13.47
C LEU A 178 16.54 1.48 -14.84
N LEU A 179 16.96 2.65 -15.31
CA LEU A 179 16.62 3.14 -16.64
C LEU A 179 17.17 2.21 -17.73
N GLN A 180 18.40 1.70 -17.55
CA GLN A 180 18.98 0.72 -18.45
C GLN A 180 18.18 -0.58 -18.46
N GLU A 181 17.81 -1.13 -17.29
CA GLU A 181 16.97 -2.33 -17.21
C GLU A 181 15.61 -2.13 -17.91
N ILE A 182 14.95 -0.99 -17.67
CA ILE A 182 13.68 -0.65 -18.31
C ILE A 182 13.85 -0.57 -19.83
N HIS A 183 14.93 0.05 -20.30
CA HIS A 183 15.24 0.13 -21.72
C HIS A 183 15.44 -1.26 -22.33
N ASP A 184 16.25 -2.11 -21.69
CA ASP A 184 16.59 -3.45 -22.20
C ASP A 184 15.39 -4.41 -22.21
N VAL A 185 14.47 -4.26 -21.24
CA VAL A 185 13.31 -5.14 -21.12
C VAL A 185 12.12 -4.66 -21.97
N VAL A 186 11.97 -3.34 -22.18
CA VAL A 186 10.75 -2.75 -22.76
C VAL A 186 10.96 -2.03 -24.09
N MET A 187 12.14 -1.45 -24.32
CA MET A 187 12.41 -0.58 -25.47
C MET A 187 13.34 -1.25 -26.49
N GLU A 188 12.80 -2.15 -27.32
CA GLU A 188 13.50 -2.61 -28.53
C GLU A 188 13.46 -1.58 -29.69
N LYS A 189 12.66 -0.52 -29.59
CA LYS A 189 12.46 0.48 -30.66
C LYS A 189 12.58 1.90 -30.13
N GLU A 190 13.27 2.77 -30.87
CA GLU A 190 13.32 4.21 -30.62
C GLU A 190 11.91 4.83 -30.76
N CYS A 191 11.45 5.52 -29.71
CA CYS A 191 10.22 6.32 -29.74
C CYS A 191 10.53 7.80 -30.03
N GLY A 192 9.66 8.44 -30.82
CA GLY A 192 9.80 9.86 -31.18
C GLY A 192 9.42 10.84 -30.06
N SER A 193 8.49 10.47 -29.17
CA SER A 193 8.07 11.32 -28.05
C SER A 193 7.98 10.57 -26.70
N LEU A 194 8.11 11.31 -25.60
CA LEU A 194 8.02 10.78 -24.23
C LEU A 194 6.62 10.21 -23.92
N GLN A 195 5.56 10.81 -24.47
CA GLN A 195 4.18 10.35 -24.27
C GLN A 195 3.93 9.00 -24.98
N GLU A 196 4.46 8.82 -26.19
CA GLU A 196 4.42 7.54 -26.90
C GLU A 196 5.22 6.48 -26.15
N SER A 197 6.39 6.85 -25.63
CA SER A 197 7.23 5.96 -24.82
C SER A 197 6.48 5.43 -23.59
N ILE A 198 5.76 6.30 -22.86
CA ILE A 198 4.98 5.91 -21.68
C ILE A 198 3.80 5.00 -22.06
N SER A 199 3.09 5.33 -23.15
CA SER A 199 1.97 4.51 -23.63
C SER A 199 2.44 3.12 -24.06
N MET A 200 3.57 3.05 -24.79
CA MET A 200 4.18 1.79 -25.19
C MET A 200 4.65 0.99 -23.97
N PHE A 201 5.30 1.65 -23.00
CA PHE A 201 5.69 1.00 -21.75
C PHE A 201 4.49 0.38 -21.03
N SER A 202 3.40 1.14 -20.84
CA SER A 202 2.16 0.64 -20.23
C SER A 202 1.59 -0.59 -20.96
N GLN A 203 1.69 -0.65 -22.29
CA GLN A 203 1.20 -1.79 -23.09
C GLN A 203 2.12 -3.02 -23.01
N CYS A 204 3.43 -2.79 -22.85
CA CYS A 204 4.44 -3.84 -22.76
C CYS A 204 4.54 -4.46 -21.35
N LEU A 205 3.97 -3.82 -20.31
CA LEU A 205 3.93 -4.33 -18.94
C LEU A 205 3.08 -5.61 -18.83
N THR A 206 3.72 -6.75 -19.13
CA THR A 206 3.17 -8.09 -18.94
C THR A 206 3.85 -8.77 -17.75
N HIS A 207 3.24 -9.81 -17.19
CA HIS A 207 3.88 -10.62 -16.13
C HIS A 207 5.29 -11.09 -16.53
N ARG A 208 5.47 -11.51 -17.79
CA ARG A 208 6.77 -11.93 -18.32
C ARG A 208 7.83 -10.83 -18.34
N VAL A 209 7.39 -9.58 -18.52
CA VAL A 209 8.27 -8.41 -18.48
C VAL A 209 8.64 -8.08 -17.03
N LEU A 210 7.66 -8.10 -16.13
CA LEU A 210 7.90 -7.88 -14.69
C LEU A 210 8.84 -8.94 -14.10
N ASP A 211 8.74 -10.20 -14.53
CA ASP A 211 9.63 -11.29 -14.09
C ASP A 211 11.10 -11.05 -14.45
N LYS A 212 11.38 -10.21 -15.46
CA LYS A 212 12.73 -9.85 -15.90
C LYS A 212 13.29 -8.60 -15.23
N MET A 213 12.48 -7.84 -14.48
CA MET A 213 12.88 -6.59 -13.83
C MET A 213 13.55 -6.86 -12.47
N HIS A 214 14.67 -7.58 -12.50
CA HIS A 214 15.40 -8.03 -11.31
C HIS A 214 15.98 -6.87 -10.49
N TYR A 215 16.55 -5.86 -11.16
CA TYR A 215 17.17 -4.71 -10.52
C TYR A 215 16.11 -3.76 -9.92
N LEU A 216 14.96 -3.60 -10.56
CA LEU A 216 13.79 -2.93 -9.97
C LEU A 216 13.31 -3.64 -8.70
N HIS A 217 13.16 -4.97 -8.75
CA HIS A 217 12.74 -5.74 -7.59
C HIS A 217 13.76 -5.66 -6.45
N ALA A 218 15.05 -5.71 -6.77
CA ALA A 218 16.14 -5.50 -5.82
C ALA A 218 16.08 -4.10 -5.18
N SER A 219 15.84 -3.06 -5.97
CA SER A 219 15.78 -1.67 -5.50
C SER A 219 14.55 -1.41 -4.62
N LEU A 220 13.40 -2.02 -4.94
CA LEU A 220 12.21 -1.98 -4.09
C LEU A 220 12.41 -2.74 -2.78
N SER A 221 13.05 -3.92 -2.83
CA SER A 221 13.38 -4.72 -1.64
C SER A 221 14.35 -3.98 -0.72
N GLU A 222 15.36 -3.33 -1.29
CA GLU A 222 16.31 -2.50 -0.56
C GLU A 222 15.66 -1.25 0.06
N THR A 223 14.68 -0.67 -0.65
CA THR A 223 13.87 0.43 -0.12
C THR A 223 13.09 -0.02 1.11
N LEU A 224 12.40 -1.16 1.03
CA LEU A 224 11.63 -1.72 2.13
C LEU A 224 12.51 -2.17 3.31
N ARG A 225 13.76 -2.56 3.05
CA ARG A 225 14.71 -2.91 4.11
C ARG A 225 15.07 -1.69 4.95
N LEU A 226 15.36 -0.56 4.31
CA LEU A 226 15.72 0.68 5.00
C LEU A 226 14.49 1.45 5.48
N TYR A 227 13.40 1.45 4.71
CA TYR A 227 12.20 2.23 4.98
C TYR A 227 10.96 1.34 4.83
N PRO A 228 10.79 0.36 5.72
CA PRO A 228 9.62 -0.50 5.72
C PRO A 228 8.37 0.34 5.98
N ALA A 229 7.30 0.07 5.23
CA ALA A 229 6.02 0.74 5.40
C ALA A 229 5.44 0.53 6.82
N VAL A 230 5.69 -0.64 7.42
CA VAL A 230 5.35 -0.95 8.81
C VAL A 230 6.66 -1.13 9.60
N PRO A 231 7.09 -0.10 10.36
CA PRO A 231 8.43 -0.10 10.98
C PRO A 231 8.52 -0.91 12.28
N VAL A 232 7.38 -1.21 12.90
CA VAL A 232 7.23 -2.01 14.13
C VAL A 232 5.99 -2.87 13.99
N ASP A 233 6.09 -4.15 14.33
CA ASP A 233 4.94 -5.04 14.45
C ASP A 233 5.02 -5.81 15.78
N ALA A 234 3.84 -6.15 16.29
CA ALA A 234 3.61 -6.63 17.64
C ALA A 234 2.84 -7.94 17.63
N LYS A 235 3.34 -8.94 18.35
CA LYS A 235 2.69 -10.25 18.54
C LYS A 235 2.41 -10.46 20.03
N HIS A 236 1.37 -11.22 20.34
CA HIS A 236 1.08 -11.65 21.71
C HIS A 236 1.46 -13.12 21.89
N VAL A 237 2.06 -13.43 23.03
CA VAL A 237 2.46 -14.79 23.39
C VAL A 237 1.23 -15.59 23.79
N ASP A 238 0.87 -16.62 23.01
CA ASP A 238 -0.34 -17.42 23.24
C ASP A 238 -0.17 -18.45 24.38
N SER A 239 1.04 -18.96 24.55
CA SER A 239 1.44 -19.88 25.63
C SER A 239 2.89 -19.63 26.03
N ASP A 240 3.23 -19.95 27.29
CA ASP A 240 4.60 -19.79 27.81
C ASP A 240 5.62 -20.47 26.87
N ASP A 241 6.70 -19.77 26.56
CA ASP A 241 7.69 -20.22 25.57
C ASP A 241 9.11 -19.75 25.95
N ILE A 242 10.13 -20.28 25.28
CA ILE A 242 11.54 -19.95 25.49
C ILE A 242 12.18 -19.59 24.14
N LEU A 243 12.69 -18.36 24.03
CA LEU A 243 13.41 -17.91 22.84
C LEU A 243 14.76 -18.63 22.67
N PRO A 244 15.36 -18.60 21.46
CA PRO A 244 16.64 -19.27 21.19
C PRO A 244 17.82 -18.86 22.10
N ASP A 245 17.75 -17.67 22.71
CA ASP A 245 18.74 -17.17 23.68
C ASP A 245 18.47 -17.62 25.13
N GLY A 246 17.41 -18.40 25.35
CA GLY A 246 16.97 -18.88 26.66
C GLY A 246 16.02 -17.93 27.39
N TYR A 247 15.64 -16.79 26.81
CA TYR A 247 14.69 -15.88 27.42
C TYR A 247 13.29 -16.49 27.51
N ARG A 248 12.72 -16.51 28.72
CA ARG A 248 11.39 -17.09 28.98
C ARG A 248 10.30 -16.04 28.79
N MET A 249 9.35 -16.34 27.91
CA MET A 249 8.16 -15.55 27.68
C MET A 249 6.97 -16.19 28.37
N LYS A 250 6.07 -15.36 28.91
CA LYS A 250 4.83 -15.82 29.53
C LYS A 250 3.66 -15.54 28.60
N LYS A 251 2.62 -16.37 28.71
CA LYS A 251 1.33 -16.12 28.08
C LYS A 251 0.84 -14.69 28.38
N GLY A 252 0.47 -13.98 27.33
CA GLY A 252 -0.02 -12.61 27.39
C GLY A 252 1.08 -11.53 27.25
N ASP A 253 2.36 -11.91 27.26
CA ASP A 253 3.43 -10.95 26.98
C ASP A 253 3.30 -10.40 25.54
N LEU A 254 3.63 -9.12 25.39
CA LEU A 254 3.71 -8.44 24.09
C LEU A 254 5.15 -8.47 23.58
N VAL A 255 5.35 -9.01 22.38
CA VAL A 255 6.65 -9.11 21.72
C VAL A 255 6.63 -8.24 20.48
N ASN A 256 7.54 -7.27 20.41
CA ASN A 256 7.71 -6.42 19.24
C ASN A 256 8.98 -6.80 18.49
N TYR A 257 8.89 -6.91 17.17
CA TYR A 257 10.06 -6.87 16.31
C TYR A 257 10.00 -5.57 15.51
N VAL A 258 11.19 -5.03 15.21
CA VAL A 258 11.32 -3.69 14.64
C VAL A 258 12.01 -3.80 13.28
N PRO A 259 11.27 -4.08 12.19
CA PRO A 259 11.81 -4.15 10.83
C PRO A 259 12.74 -2.98 10.50
N TYR A 260 12.42 -1.76 10.94
CA TYR A 260 13.24 -0.58 10.71
C TYR A 260 14.65 -0.69 11.29
N SER A 261 14.75 -1.21 12.53
CA SER A 261 16.03 -1.42 13.21
C SER A 261 16.73 -2.65 12.66
N MET A 262 16.00 -3.75 12.46
CA MET A 262 16.52 -5.00 11.90
C MET A 262 17.13 -4.80 10.52
N GLY A 263 16.51 -3.95 9.69
CA GLY A 263 17.06 -3.53 8.42
C GLY A 263 18.44 -2.90 8.52
N ARG A 264 18.80 -2.27 9.65
CA ARG A 264 20.09 -1.57 9.85
C ARG A 264 21.08 -2.30 10.75
N MET A 265 20.76 -3.52 11.18
CA MET A 265 21.64 -4.30 12.05
C MET A 265 22.82 -4.86 11.26
N GLU A 266 24.04 -4.48 11.64
CA GLU A 266 25.27 -4.91 10.96
C GLU A 266 25.48 -6.43 11.04
N TYR A 267 25.05 -7.07 12.12
CA TYR A 267 25.14 -8.54 12.23
C TYR A 267 24.25 -9.28 11.22
N LEU A 268 23.18 -8.65 10.70
CA LEU A 268 22.32 -9.21 9.66
C LEU A 268 22.80 -8.81 8.26
N TRP A 269 23.19 -7.54 8.08
CA TRP A 269 23.34 -6.93 6.76
C TRP A 269 24.77 -6.52 6.40
N GLY A 270 25.74 -6.77 7.29
CA GLY A 270 27.15 -6.39 7.13
C GLY A 270 27.43 -4.95 7.57
N VAL A 271 28.70 -4.55 7.51
CA VAL A 271 29.19 -3.22 7.94
C VAL A 271 28.53 -2.06 7.17
N ASP A 272 28.06 -2.34 5.97
CA ASP A 272 27.42 -1.39 5.07
C ASP A 272 25.87 -1.41 5.21
N ALA A 273 25.32 -1.95 6.31
CA ALA A 273 23.88 -2.10 6.55
C ALA A 273 23.07 -0.79 6.39
N LYS A 274 23.68 0.37 6.54
CA LYS A 274 23.00 1.67 6.42
C LYS A 274 22.99 2.21 4.98
N GLU A 275 23.76 1.62 4.08
CA GLU A 275 23.85 2.03 2.68
C GLU A 275 22.69 1.45 1.87
N PHE A 276 22.17 2.26 0.93
CA PHE A 276 21.20 1.80 -0.06
C PHE A 276 21.94 1.11 -1.20
N ARG A 277 21.95 -0.22 -1.19
CA ARG A 277 22.67 -1.05 -2.17
C ARG A 277 21.77 -2.18 -2.70
N PRO A 278 21.02 -1.96 -3.80
CA PRO A 278 20.19 -2.99 -4.43
C PRO A 278 20.95 -4.29 -4.75
N GLU A 279 22.26 -4.21 -5.01
CA GLU A 279 23.10 -5.37 -5.33
C GLU A 279 23.14 -6.44 -4.23
N ARG A 280 22.70 -6.13 -3.00
CA ARG A 280 22.52 -7.14 -1.92
C ARG A 280 21.51 -8.23 -2.26
N TRP A 281 20.60 -7.91 -3.17
CA TRP A 281 19.48 -8.76 -3.57
C TRP A 281 19.75 -9.46 -4.89
N LEU A 282 20.99 -9.39 -5.42
CA LEU A 282 21.33 -9.90 -6.73
C LEU A 282 22.43 -10.94 -6.65
N GLU A 283 22.25 -12.03 -7.39
CA GLU A 283 23.28 -13.01 -7.68
C GLU A 283 23.38 -13.17 -9.19
N ASN A 284 24.54 -12.84 -9.78
CA ASN A 284 24.74 -12.81 -11.24
C ASN A 284 23.69 -11.97 -12.00
N GLY A 285 23.23 -10.87 -11.40
CA GLY A 285 22.21 -9.98 -11.98
C GLY A 285 20.76 -10.47 -11.82
N ILE A 286 20.54 -11.62 -11.18
CA ILE A 286 19.22 -12.20 -10.94
C ILE A 286 18.81 -11.93 -9.49
N PHE A 287 17.56 -11.51 -9.29
CA PHE A 287 17.02 -11.26 -7.96
C PHE A 287 16.98 -12.53 -7.10
N GLN A 288 17.51 -12.43 -5.88
CA GLN A 288 17.48 -13.48 -4.87
C GLN A 288 16.81 -12.96 -3.59
N PRO A 289 15.67 -13.53 -3.18
CA PRO A 289 14.99 -13.13 -1.96
C PRO A 289 15.81 -13.51 -0.72
N GLN A 290 15.83 -12.63 0.27
CA GLN A 290 16.41 -12.93 1.58
C GLN A 290 15.41 -13.73 2.43
N SER A 291 15.92 -14.42 3.46
CA SER A 291 15.07 -15.11 4.43
C SER A 291 14.00 -14.16 5.01
N PRO A 292 12.74 -14.59 5.12
CA PRO A 292 11.67 -13.74 5.67
C PRO A 292 11.89 -13.37 7.14
N PHE A 293 12.72 -14.13 7.86
CA PHE A 293 13.11 -13.83 9.25
C PHE A 293 14.25 -12.80 9.35
N LYS A 294 14.97 -12.57 8.24
CA LYS A 294 15.99 -11.52 8.11
C LYS A 294 15.39 -10.25 7.51
N PHE A 295 14.54 -10.40 6.51
CA PHE A 295 13.79 -9.33 5.87
C PHE A 295 12.29 -9.45 6.19
N THR A 296 11.89 -8.76 7.25
CA THR A 296 10.57 -8.93 7.89
C THR A 296 9.55 -7.88 7.45
N ALA A 297 9.66 -7.34 6.22
CA ALA A 297 8.78 -6.25 5.75
C ALA A 297 7.34 -6.71 5.42
N PHE A 298 7.10 -8.02 5.30
CA PHE A 298 5.82 -8.62 4.84
C PHE A 298 5.34 -9.78 5.73
N GLN A 299 5.52 -9.66 7.05
CA GLN A 299 5.16 -10.67 8.06
C GLN A 299 3.68 -10.61 8.49
#